data_AF-A0A7S3MYP3-F1
#
_entry.id   AF-A0A7S3MYP3-F1
#
_cell.length_a   1.000
_cell.length_b   1.000
_cell.length_c   1.000
_cell.angle_alpha   90.00
_cell.angle_beta   90.00
_cell.angle_gamma   90.00
#
_symmetry.space_group_name_H-M   'P 1'
#
loop_
_entity.id
_entity.type
_entity.pdbx_description
1 polymer ?
#
loop_
_entity_poly.entity_id
_entity_poly.type
_entity_poly.pdbx_seq_one_letter_code
_entity_poly.pdbx_strand_id
1 'polypeptide(L)'
;MNIYNDNTKFKSALAFSLTGRGIPFVYYGSEQSYAGGNDPQNRESLWQDMNTQSENYQMIAKLNAARKAHQIWSHPLEEKYITDNFYAFARGDFLVALTNSHDDQSFTVPQAPFADGTEVCNIFFADTDCQTIKGGNIDIYLKGGESKVYIPKSSSYFQEKLFLQA
;
A
#
# COMPACT_ATOMS: atom_id res chain seq x y z
N MET A 1 -12.75 -2.34 -12.42
CA MET A 1 -11.38 -2.38 -13.00
C MET A 1 -10.94 -0.97 -13.35
N ASN A 2 -9.73 -0.82 -13.89
CA ASN A 2 -9.09 0.44 -14.24
C ASN A 2 -9.70 1.08 -15.51
N ILE A 3 -11.03 1.26 -15.56
CA ILE A 3 -11.78 1.69 -16.76
C ILE A 3 -11.38 3.08 -17.28
N TYR A 4 -10.80 3.91 -16.41
CA TYR A 4 -10.32 5.25 -16.75
C TYR A 4 -8.83 5.27 -17.10
N ASN A 5 -8.17 4.11 -17.09
CA ASN A 5 -6.72 3.95 -17.29
C ASN A 5 -5.87 4.84 -16.35
N ASP A 6 -6.40 5.10 -15.15
CA ASP A 6 -5.77 5.88 -14.10
C ASP A 6 -5.08 4.93 -13.12
N ASN A 7 -3.86 4.52 -13.48
CA ASN A 7 -3.08 3.60 -12.66
C ASN A 7 -2.76 4.16 -11.27
N THR A 8 -2.64 5.48 -11.12
CA THR A 8 -2.36 6.11 -9.82
C THR A 8 -3.50 5.88 -8.84
N LYS A 9 -4.74 6.23 -9.20
CA LYS A 9 -5.90 5.98 -8.34
C LYS A 9 -6.19 4.50 -8.19
N PHE A 10 -5.96 3.71 -9.23
CA PHE A 10 -6.18 2.28 -9.18
C PHE A 10 -5.27 1.58 -8.16
N LYS A 11 -3.99 1.99 -8.05
CA LYS A 11 -3.08 1.53 -6.99
C LYS A 11 -3.61 1.86 -5.59
N SER A 12 -4.11 3.08 -5.39
CA SER A 12 -4.71 3.49 -4.12
C SER A 12 -5.91 2.59 -3.74
N ALA A 13 -6.77 2.29 -4.72
CA ALA A 13 -7.89 1.36 -4.54
C ALA A 13 -7.45 -0.09 -4.27
N LEU A 14 -6.40 -0.57 -4.95
CA LEU A 14 -5.80 -1.89 -4.69
C LEU A 14 -5.20 -1.95 -3.29
N ALA A 15 -4.44 -0.92 -2.88
CA ALA A 15 -3.87 -0.82 -1.54
C ALA A 15 -4.96 -0.91 -0.47
N PHE A 16 -6.03 -0.12 -0.62
CA PHE A 16 -7.19 -0.17 0.29
C PHE A 16 -7.82 -1.56 0.33
N SER A 17 -8.10 -2.15 -0.84
CA SER A 17 -8.75 -3.46 -0.94
C SER A 17 -7.94 -4.58 -0.28
N LEU A 18 -6.61 -4.51 -0.36
CA LEU A 18 -5.70 -5.49 0.22
C LEU A 18 -5.47 -5.31 1.74
N THR A 19 -5.58 -4.09 2.24
CA THR A 19 -5.17 -3.75 3.63
C THR A 19 -6.33 -3.38 4.56
N GLY A 20 -7.49 -3.08 3.98
CA GLY A 20 -8.72 -2.78 4.70
C GLY A 20 -9.27 -3.95 5.52
N ARG A 21 -10.42 -3.71 6.16
CA ARG A 21 -11.10 -4.73 6.97
C ARG A 21 -11.65 -5.85 6.07
N GLY A 22 -11.42 -7.09 6.48
CA GLY A 22 -11.95 -8.28 5.80
C GLY A 22 -10.90 -9.13 5.09
N ILE A 23 -11.40 -10.01 4.22
CA ILE A 23 -10.60 -10.89 3.37
C ILE A 23 -10.48 -10.21 2.00
N PRO A 24 -9.25 -9.86 1.57
CA PRO A 24 -9.07 -9.17 0.31
C PRO A 24 -9.36 -10.09 -0.88
N PHE A 25 -9.90 -9.51 -1.95
CA PHE A 25 -10.09 -10.17 -3.24
C PHE A 25 -9.55 -9.27 -4.35
N VAL A 26 -8.95 -9.88 -5.37
CA VAL A 26 -8.46 -9.20 -6.57
C VAL A 26 -8.99 -9.98 -7.77
N TYR A 27 -9.58 -9.27 -8.73
CA TYR A 27 -10.02 -9.88 -9.99
C TYR A 27 -8.82 -9.98 -10.94
N TYR A 28 -8.66 -11.13 -11.59
CA TYR A 28 -7.54 -11.39 -12.47
C TYR A 28 -7.42 -10.31 -13.56
N GLY A 29 -6.19 -10.00 -13.98
CA GLY A 29 -5.91 -8.88 -14.88
C GLY A 29 -5.79 -7.52 -14.17
N SER A 30 -6.25 -7.38 -12.92
CA SER A 30 -5.97 -6.17 -12.12
C SER A 30 -4.47 -5.95 -11.92
N GLU A 31 -3.73 -7.05 -11.69
CA GLU A 31 -2.27 -7.05 -11.62
C GLU A 31 -1.60 -6.64 -12.94
N GLN A 32 -2.32 -6.73 -14.07
CA GLN A 32 -1.88 -6.27 -15.39
C GLN A 32 -2.54 -4.94 -15.82
N SER A 33 -3.20 -4.25 -14.89
CA SER A 33 -3.88 -2.97 -15.13
C SER A 33 -4.98 -3.03 -16.19
N TYR A 34 -5.63 -4.19 -16.37
CA TYR A 34 -6.74 -4.34 -17.32
C TYR A 34 -7.82 -3.27 -17.11
N ALA A 35 -8.27 -2.71 -18.22
CA ALA A 35 -9.10 -1.51 -18.31
C ALA A 35 -10.43 -1.77 -19.04
N GLY A 36 -10.78 -3.02 -19.28
CA GLY A 36 -12.07 -3.42 -19.83
C GLY A 36 -13.24 -2.79 -19.08
N GLY A 37 -14.26 -2.38 -19.83
CA GLY A 37 -15.46 -1.72 -19.30
C GLY A 37 -16.48 -2.71 -18.75
N ASN A 38 -17.68 -2.69 -19.34
CA ASN A 38 -18.76 -3.62 -18.98
C ASN A 38 -18.53 -5.01 -19.60
N ASP A 39 -19.39 -5.97 -19.27
CA ASP A 39 -19.43 -7.28 -19.93
C ASP A 39 -19.69 -7.10 -21.45
N PRO A 40 -18.91 -7.72 -22.36
CA PRO A 40 -17.83 -8.70 -22.14
C PRO A 40 -16.42 -8.13 -22.08
N GLN A 41 -16.25 -6.82 -22.17
CA GLN A 41 -14.93 -6.20 -22.17
C GLN A 41 -14.16 -6.45 -20.86
N ASN A 42 -14.83 -6.77 -19.75
CA ASN A 42 -14.23 -7.14 -18.46
C ASN A 42 -13.76 -8.61 -18.31
N ARG A 43 -13.69 -9.33 -19.43
CA ARG A 43 -13.33 -10.75 -19.49
C ARG A 43 -12.13 -10.95 -20.41
N GLU A 44 -11.14 -10.06 -20.33
CA GLU A 44 -9.93 -10.17 -21.14
C GLU A 44 -9.14 -11.45 -20.82
N SER A 45 -8.28 -11.87 -21.74
CA SER A 45 -7.53 -13.12 -21.66
C SER A 45 -6.17 -12.94 -20.98
N LEU A 46 -6.05 -13.30 -19.71
CA LEU A 46 -4.81 -13.12 -18.94
C LEU A 46 -3.61 -13.95 -19.43
N TRP A 47 -3.84 -15.10 -20.06
CA TRP A 47 -2.74 -16.05 -20.35
C TRP A 47 -1.68 -15.51 -21.31
N GLN A 48 -1.96 -14.44 -22.04
CA GLN A 48 -1.00 -13.76 -22.92
C GLN A 48 -0.16 -12.70 -22.18
N ASP A 49 -0.63 -12.23 -21.02
CA ASP A 49 -0.11 -11.05 -20.32
C ASP A 49 0.33 -11.35 -18.89
N MET A 50 0.82 -12.57 -18.60
CA MET A 50 1.25 -13.00 -17.25
C MET A 50 2.60 -12.38 -16.81
N ASN A 51 2.76 -11.07 -16.99
CA ASN A 51 3.98 -10.35 -16.67
C ASN A 51 4.12 -10.12 -15.16
N THR A 52 5.04 -10.84 -14.52
CA THR A 52 5.34 -10.68 -13.08
C THR A 52 6.12 -9.41 -12.76
N GLN A 53 6.63 -8.69 -13.76
CA GLN A 53 7.33 -7.42 -13.60
C GLN A 53 6.41 -6.21 -13.78
N SER A 54 5.10 -6.43 -14.00
CA SER A 54 4.15 -5.32 -14.03
C SER A 54 4.11 -4.61 -12.67
N GLU A 55 3.85 -3.31 -12.72
CA GLU A 55 3.89 -2.48 -11.53
C GLU A 55 2.87 -2.93 -10.47
N ASN A 56 1.63 -3.21 -10.89
CA ASN A 56 0.58 -3.65 -9.99
C ASN A 56 0.83 -5.07 -9.47
N TYR A 57 1.44 -5.97 -10.25
CA TYR A 57 1.85 -7.28 -9.75
C TYR A 57 2.86 -7.15 -8.60
N GLN A 58 3.91 -6.35 -8.80
CA GLN A 58 4.94 -6.11 -7.78
C GLN A 58 4.37 -5.40 -6.54
N MET A 59 3.45 -4.45 -6.74
CA MET A 59 2.76 -3.77 -5.65
C MET A 59 1.90 -4.75 -4.82
N ILE A 60 1.07 -5.56 -5.49
CA ILE A 60 0.21 -6.56 -4.84
C ILE A 60 1.07 -7.58 -4.07
N ALA A 61 2.19 -8.02 -4.65
CA ALA A 61 3.13 -8.93 -4.00
C ALA A 61 3.73 -8.32 -2.72
N LYS A 62 4.24 -7.08 -2.80
CA LYS A 62 4.78 -6.34 -1.63
C LYS A 62 3.74 -6.16 -0.53
N LEU A 63 2.52 -5.77 -0.88
CA LEU A 63 1.42 -5.56 0.07
C LEU A 63 1.01 -6.86 0.76
N ASN A 64 0.83 -7.95 0.01
CA ASN A 64 0.47 -9.24 0.61
C ASN A 64 1.57 -9.80 1.53
N ALA A 65 2.84 -9.64 1.15
CA ALA A 65 3.97 -10.04 2.00
C ALA A 65 3.98 -9.24 3.31
N ALA A 66 3.83 -7.91 3.24
CA ALA A 66 3.79 -7.07 4.43
C ALA A 66 2.54 -7.35 5.30
N ARG A 67 1.36 -7.52 4.66
CA ARG A 67 0.11 -7.94 5.31
C ARG A 67 0.29 -9.22 6.13
N LYS A 68 1.00 -10.20 5.55
CA LYS A 68 1.29 -11.48 6.19
C LYS A 68 2.25 -11.33 7.36
N ALA A 69 3.36 -10.61 7.17
CA ALA A 69 4.36 -10.38 8.21
C ALA A 69 3.78 -9.72 9.46
N HIS A 70 2.85 -8.78 9.27
CA HIS A 70 2.19 -8.05 10.36
C HIS A 70 0.87 -8.66 10.83
N GLN A 71 0.42 -9.76 10.21
CA GLN A 71 -0.85 -10.43 10.51
C GLN A 71 -2.01 -9.46 10.71
N ILE A 72 -2.13 -8.45 9.84
CA ILE A 72 -2.95 -7.26 10.12
C ILE A 72 -4.44 -7.59 10.36
N TRP A 73 -4.89 -8.76 9.89
CA TRP A 73 -6.23 -9.28 10.14
C TRP A 73 -6.56 -9.50 11.63
N SER A 74 -5.55 -9.68 12.47
CA SER A 74 -5.68 -9.83 13.92
C SER A 74 -5.90 -8.50 14.66
N HIS A 75 -5.77 -7.38 13.96
CA HIS A 75 -5.90 -6.04 14.54
C HIS A 75 -7.16 -5.34 14.02
N PRO A 76 -7.82 -4.49 14.83
CA PRO A 76 -8.88 -3.61 14.34
C PRO A 76 -8.32 -2.59 13.34
N LEU A 77 -9.21 -2.05 12.51
CA LEU A 77 -8.90 -0.88 11.70
C LEU A 77 -9.09 0.36 12.56
N GLU A 78 -8.02 1.13 12.71
CA GLU A 78 -7.99 2.40 13.42
C GLU A 78 -7.75 3.53 12.42
N GLU A 79 -8.73 4.39 12.26
CA GLU A 79 -8.56 5.62 11.51
C GLU A 79 -7.56 6.54 12.21
N LYS A 80 -6.63 7.14 11.44
CA LYS A 80 -5.59 8.02 11.96
C LYS A 80 -5.73 9.45 11.45
N TYR A 81 -6.09 9.63 10.19
CA TYR A 81 -6.25 10.97 9.62
C TYR A 81 -7.12 10.96 8.36
N ILE A 82 -7.98 11.96 8.21
CA ILE A 82 -8.83 12.18 7.04
C ILE A 82 -8.72 13.63 6.60
N THR A 83 -8.60 13.84 5.30
CA THR A 83 -8.96 15.08 4.59
C THR A 83 -9.78 14.72 3.35
N ASP A 84 -10.19 15.70 2.56
CA ASP A 84 -10.89 15.47 1.28
C ASP A 84 -10.06 14.62 0.29
N ASN A 85 -8.74 14.68 0.40
CA ASN A 85 -7.81 14.06 -0.54
C ASN A 85 -6.75 13.16 0.09
N PHE A 86 -6.91 12.79 1.35
CA PHE A 86 -5.98 11.92 2.05
C PHE A 86 -6.69 11.08 3.10
N TYR A 87 -6.30 9.81 3.18
CA TYR A 87 -6.80 8.89 4.19
C TYR A 87 -5.66 8.05 4.76
N ALA A 88 -5.51 8.08 6.08
CA ALA A 88 -4.59 7.22 6.80
C ALA A 88 -5.31 6.38 7.86
N PHE A 89 -5.00 5.09 7.89
CA PHE A 89 -5.49 4.16 8.91
C PHE A 89 -4.40 3.16 9.29
N ALA A 90 -4.51 2.61 10.49
CA ALA A 90 -3.61 1.61 11.02
C ALA A 90 -4.32 0.27 11.25
N ARG A 91 -3.53 -0.81 11.23
CA ARG A 91 -3.90 -2.16 11.67
C ARG A 91 -2.76 -2.71 12.53
N GLY A 92 -2.78 -2.45 13.83
CA GLY A 92 -1.59 -2.68 14.66
C GLY A 92 -0.47 -1.72 14.23
N ASP A 93 0.77 -2.22 14.12
CA ASP A 93 1.94 -1.47 13.65
C ASP A 93 2.06 -1.41 12.11
N PHE A 94 0.93 -1.41 11.41
CA PHE A 94 0.86 -1.33 9.95
C PHE A 94 0.04 -0.10 9.57
N LEU A 95 0.73 0.96 9.15
CA LEU A 95 0.11 2.23 8.78
C LEU A 95 -0.03 2.32 7.25
N VAL A 96 -1.24 2.58 6.78
CA VAL A 96 -1.56 2.78 5.36
C VAL A 96 -1.92 4.25 5.14
N ALA A 97 -1.37 4.85 4.09
CA ALA A 97 -1.68 6.19 3.63
C ALA A 97 -2.08 6.18 2.16
N LEU A 98 -3.26 6.72 1.88
CA LEU A 98 -3.93 6.70 0.59
C LEU A 98 -4.30 8.12 0.18
N THR A 99 -4.41 8.34 -1.13
CA THR A 99 -4.86 9.60 -1.72
C THR A 99 -5.76 9.34 -2.92
N ASN A 100 -6.62 10.30 -3.22
CA ASN A 100 -7.40 10.39 -4.46
C ASN A 100 -6.88 11.50 -5.40
N SER A 101 -5.81 12.19 -5.01
CA SER A 101 -5.16 13.28 -5.77
C SER A 101 -4.07 12.75 -6.70
N HIS A 102 -3.71 13.57 -7.69
CA HIS A 102 -2.51 13.39 -8.52
C HIS A 102 -1.36 14.33 -8.14
N ASP A 103 -1.61 15.25 -7.21
CA ASP A 103 -0.64 16.25 -6.79
C ASP A 103 0.35 15.67 -5.77
N ASP A 104 1.47 16.37 -5.61
CA ASP A 104 2.36 16.16 -4.47
C ASP A 104 1.68 16.67 -3.19
N GLN A 105 1.70 15.86 -2.13
CA GLN A 105 1.04 16.18 -0.88
C GLN A 105 1.93 15.85 0.32
N SER A 106 1.85 16.67 1.36
CA SER A 106 2.56 16.47 2.63
C SER A 106 1.57 16.54 3.79
N PHE A 107 1.62 15.55 4.67
CA PHE A 107 0.77 15.47 5.86
C PHE A 107 1.58 15.05 7.07
N THR A 108 1.29 15.65 8.23
CA THR A 108 1.74 15.12 9.52
C THR A 108 0.57 14.37 10.15
N VAL A 109 0.66 13.05 10.19
CA VAL A 109 -0.39 12.19 10.78
C VAL A 109 -0.13 12.07 12.28
N PRO A 110 -1.06 12.54 13.13
CA PRO A 110 -0.91 12.44 14.58
C PRO A 110 -1.21 11.02 15.07
N GLN A 111 -0.77 10.71 16.29
CA GLN A 111 -1.06 9.44 16.97
C GLN A 111 -0.74 8.22 16.10
N ALA A 112 0.42 8.27 15.43
CA ALA A 112 0.95 7.17 14.65
C ALA A 112 0.97 5.88 15.50
N PRO A 113 0.76 4.69 14.91
CA PRO A 113 0.67 3.43 15.64
C PRO A 113 2.03 2.90 16.13
N PHE A 114 3.01 3.79 16.30
CA PHE A 114 4.40 3.47 16.57
C PHE A 114 4.87 4.21 17.82
N ALA A 115 5.72 3.58 18.62
CA ALA A 115 6.34 4.24 19.76
C ALA A 115 7.43 5.23 19.30
N ASP A 116 7.63 6.30 20.06
CA ASP A 116 8.74 7.22 19.84
C ASP A 116 10.09 6.49 19.85
N GLY A 117 10.96 6.86 18.92
CA GLY A 117 12.24 6.19 18.70
C GLY A 117 12.17 4.99 17.75
N THR A 118 10.98 4.51 17.37
CA THR A 118 10.85 3.45 16.36
C THR A 118 11.27 3.99 14.99
N GLU A 119 12.19 3.31 14.31
CA GLU A 119 12.47 3.56 12.91
C GLU A 119 11.45 2.81 12.05
N VAL A 120 10.72 3.52 11.20
CA VAL A 120 9.73 2.97 10.28
C VAL A 120 10.14 3.25 8.84
N CYS A 121 9.82 2.33 7.94
CA CYS A 121 10.16 2.44 6.52
C CYS A 121 8.94 2.12 5.65
N ASN A 122 8.86 2.81 4.52
CA ASN A 122 7.87 2.52 3.49
C ASN A 122 8.23 1.22 2.76
N ILE A 123 7.28 0.28 2.67
CA ILE A 123 7.53 -1.02 2.01
C ILE A 123 7.89 -0.89 0.51
N PHE A 124 7.45 0.20 -0.14
CA PHE A 124 7.70 0.44 -1.55
C PHE A 124 9.10 1.02 -1.81
N PHE A 125 9.61 1.81 -0.87
CA PHE A 125 10.86 2.59 -0.96
C PHE A 125 11.70 2.45 0.32
N ALA A 126 11.97 1.21 0.72
CA ALA A 126 12.55 0.89 2.03
C ALA A 126 13.98 1.43 2.27
N ASP A 127 14.69 1.82 1.21
CA ASP A 127 16.05 2.33 1.30
C ASP A 127 16.10 3.87 1.36
N THR A 128 15.02 4.54 0.98
CA THR A 128 15.00 6.00 0.77
C THR A 128 13.87 6.71 1.51
N ASP A 129 12.86 5.99 1.99
CA ASP A 129 11.67 6.54 2.66
C ASP A 129 11.51 5.87 4.02
N CYS A 130 12.39 6.26 4.94
CA CYS A 130 12.38 5.86 6.35
C CYS A 130 12.45 7.08 7.25
N GLN A 131 11.90 6.95 8.46
CA GLN A 131 11.97 8.00 9.47
C GLN A 131 11.90 7.41 10.88
N THR A 132 12.41 8.16 11.85
CA THR A 132 12.28 7.83 13.27
C THR A 132 11.12 8.61 13.87
N ILE A 133 10.19 7.91 14.50
CA ILE A 133 9.00 8.49 15.12
C ILE A 133 9.41 9.40 16.29
N LYS A 134 8.85 10.61 16.31
CA LYS A 134 9.10 11.63 17.33
C LYS A 134 7.79 12.34 17.68
N GLY A 135 7.46 12.40 18.96
CA GLY A 135 6.25 13.07 19.44
C GLY A 135 4.96 12.39 18.99
N GLY A 136 5.00 11.08 18.71
CA GLY A 136 3.86 10.27 18.29
C GLY A 136 3.32 10.60 16.89
N ASN A 137 4.05 11.37 16.09
CA ASN A 137 3.64 11.78 14.76
C ASN A 137 4.48 11.08 13.68
N ILE A 138 3.92 10.98 12.48
CA ILE A 138 4.63 10.53 11.28
C ILE A 138 4.38 11.51 10.14
N ASP A 139 5.45 11.92 9.46
CA ASP A 139 5.37 12.81 8.31
C ASP A 139 5.28 11.99 7.03
N ILE A 140 4.24 12.20 6.24
CA ILE A 140 3.96 11.44 5.03
C ILE A 140 3.96 12.39 3.84
N TYR A 141 4.92 12.18 2.95
CA TYR A 141 4.97 12.80 1.63
C TYR A 141 4.44 11.82 0.59
N LEU A 142 3.42 12.19 -0.17
CA LEU A 142 2.91 11.41 -1.30
C LEU A 142 3.28 12.15 -2.58
N LYS A 143 4.11 11.52 -3.42
CA LYS A 143 4.51 12.10 -4.70
C LYS A 143 3.52 11.68 -5.78
N GLY A 144 2.96 12.61 -6.53
CA GLY A 144 2.15 12.32 -7.72
C GLY A 144 1.00 11.33 -7.50
N GLY A 145 0.34 11.37 -6.34
CA GLY A 145 -0.74 10.43 -6.00
C GLY A 145 -0.31 9.05 -5.49
N GLU A 146 0.95 8.88 -5.08
CA GLU A 146 1.44 7.66 -4.44
C GLU A 146 0.60 7.23 -3.23
N SER A 147 0.53 5.91 -3.02
CA SER A 147 0.07 5.32 -1.77
C SER A 147 1.24 4.71 -1.03
N LYS A 148 1.25 4.81 0.30
CA LYS A 148 2.37 4.36 1.13
C LYS A 148 1.90 3.46 2.25
N VAL A 149 2.78 2.54 2.63
CA VAL A 149 2.59 1.68 3.80
C VAL A 149 3.86 1.73 4.63
N TYR A 150 3.75 2.19 5.86
CA TYR A 150 4.84 2.23 6.82
C TYR A 150 4.70 1.11 7.84
N ILE A 151 5.81 0.44 8.12
CA ILE A 151 5.97 -0.59 9.14
C ILE A 151 7.33 -0.42 9.84
N PRO A 152 7.54 -0.95 11.05
CA PRO A 152 8.84 -0.89 11.72
C PRO A 152 9.94 -1.53 10.87
N LYS A 153 11.09 -0.87 10.78
CA LYS A 153 12.27 -1.38 10.04
C LYS A 153 12.78 -2.71 10.59
N SER A 154 12.54 -2.97 11.87
CA SER A 154 12.85 -4.24 12.54
C SER A 154 11.92 -5.40 12.14
N SER A 155 10.87 -5.15 11.33
CA SER A 155 9.95 -6.17 10.86
C SER A 155 10.66 -7.27 10.07
N SER A 156 10.18 -8.52 10.21
CA SER A 156 10.66 -9.67 9.42
C SER A 156 10.49 -9.45 7.91
N TYR A 157 9.54 -8.61 7.49
CA TYR A 157 9.35 -8.22 6.09
C TYR A 157 10.63 -7.71 5.43
N PHE A 158 11.44 -6.92 6.14
CA PHE A 158 12.69 -6.39 5.60
C PHE A 158 13.87 -7.36 5.74
N GLN A 159 13.79 -8.32 6.67
CA GLN A 159 14.84 -9.33 6.88
C GLN A 159 14.80 -10.45 5.84
N GLU A 160 13.61 -10.84 5.38
CA GLU A 160 13.46 -11.88 4.35
C GLU A 160 14.04 -11.46 2.99
N LYS A 161 14.16 -10.15 2.71
CA LYS A 161 14.80 -9.64 1.49
C LYS A 161 16.31 -9.91 1.41
N LEU A 162 16.98 -10.13 2.55
CA LEU A 162 18.40 -10.51 2.58
C LEU A 162 18.66 -11.96 2.09
N PHE A 163 17.65 -12.82 2.08
CA PHE A 163 17.80 -14.25 1.74
C PHE A 163 17.43 -14.61 0.29
N LEU A 164 16.85 -13.68 -0.48
CA LEU A 164 16.47 -13.89 -1.88
C LEU A 164 17.51 -13.39 -2.89
N GLN A 165 18.71 -13.03 -2.42
CA GLN A 165 19.86 -12.63 -3.25
C GLN A 165 21.05 -13.61 -3.18
N ALA A 166 20.85 -14.81 -2.63
CA ALA A 166 21.85 -15.88 -2.56
C ALA A 166 21.47 -17.07 -3.44
#